data_AF-A0A7R9IH96-F1
#
_entry.id   AF-A0A7R9IH96-F1
#
_cell.length_a   1.000
_cell.length_b   1.000
_cell.length_c   1.000
_cell.angle_alpha   90.00
_cell.angle_beta   90.00
_cell.angle_gamma   90.00
#
_symmetry.space_group_name_H-M   'P 1'
#
loop_
_entity.id
_entity.type
_entity.pdbx_description
1 polymer ?
#
loop_
_entity_poly.entity_id
_entity_poly.type
_entity_poly.pdbx_seq_one_letter_code
_entity_poly.pdbx_strand_id
1 'polypeptide(L)'
;MSNMSTISEENIEPTLESDKKEDPQNVLNKSAIPEKAKNAVLVESAPLPKGTPTVKVFKAMLNNIAKRIKISLIELVENRMCLKDKTGEEFKDRVKNKLWLEVCSFLESNFMKLDRKEQLEVSTTHGTVCLSVVDLVDVCTSTLAGVGVDTDLSVADNDLVGVCTSTLAGVGVDTDLSVADNDLVGVFTSTLAGVGVDTDLSVADNDLVDVCTSTLADIGADIDNIGYDWNRGVNYSKLLETFRYSGFQATNFGLAVEEIKKMLECRRVPLLEDEMDIHEEDEFIRRRSNCTIFLGYTSNMVSAGVRDTIRFLVQHRMVDCIVTTAGGIEEDLIKCLAPTYIGDFNLDGRKLRERGINRIGNLLVPNDNYCLFEDWVMPILDNMLAEQKQKGTFWTPSRMVARLGKEINNPDSIYYWASRNNIPVFSPALTDGSLGDMMYFHSYRNPGLVLDIIQDIRRLNTIAVKALKSGMLIVGGGVVKHHICNANLMRNGADFSVFINTACEFDGSDSGARPDEAVSWGKIRKEATPVKIYAEATLVFPLLVGETFAKYYHSSKVKAESDV
;
A
#
# COMPACT_ATOMS: atom_id res chain seq x y z
N MET A 1 45.49 -3.37 -57.23
CA MET A 1 46.25 -4.24 -58.15
C MET A 1 46.50 -5.57 -57.44
N SER A 2 46.40 -6.70 -58.15
CA SER A 2 46.70 -8.10 -57.75
C SER A 2 46.03 -8.61 -56.44
N ASN A 3 45.06 -9.55 -56.44
CA ASN A 3 45.08 -10.96 -56.91
C ASN A 3 46.20 -11.81 -56.26
N MET A 4 46.00 -13.07 -55.85
CA MET A 4 44.83 -13.94 -55.63
C MET A 4 45.34 -15.24 -54.98
N SER A 5 44.55 -15.93 -54.16
CA SER A 5 44.61 -17.40 -54.08
C SER A 5 43.35 -17.98 -53.41
N THR A 6 42.47 -18.54 -54.24
CA THR A 6 41.37 -19.46 -53.89
C THR A 6 41.81 -20.91 -54.16
N ILE A 7 41.12 -21.89 -53.54
CA ILE A 7 41.05 -23.37 -53.75
C ILE A 7 40.76 -24.01 -52.37
N SER A 8 39.88 -24.99 -52.15
CA SER A 8 38.78 -25.56 -52.94
C SER A 8 37.84 -26.38 -52.02
N GLU A 9 36.81 -27.02 -52.58
CA GLU A 9 35.73 -27.72 -51.89
C GLU A 9 36.05 -29.18 -51.46
N GLU A 10 35.27 -29.65 -50.47
CA GLU A 10 34.58 -30.96 -50.36
C GLU A 10 35.26 -32.36 -50.14
N ASN A 11 34.56 -33.13 -49.28
CA ASN A 11 34.43 -34.61 -49.15
C ASN A 11 35.68 -35.43 -48.68
N ILE A 12 35.62 -36.43 -47.77
CA ILE A 12 34.73 -37.61 -47.66
C ILE A 12 34.68 -38.15 -46.19
N GLU A 13 33.57 -38.84 -45.87
CA GLU A 13 33.21 -39.80 -44.78
C GLU A 13 34.29 -40.83 -44.29
N PRO A 14 34.09 -41.70 -43.24
CA PRO A 14 32.84 -42.36 -42.77
C PRO A 14 32.71 -42.45 -41.20
N THR A 15 31.81 -43.19 -40.52
CA THR A 15 30.89 -44.31 -40.80
C THR A 15 29.58 -44.21 -39.99
N LEU A 16 28.46 -44.63 -40.60
CA LEU A 16 27.28 -45.13 -39.88
C LEU A 16 27.40 -46.64 -39.64
N GLU A 17 27.09 -47.11 -38.43
CA GLU A 17 26.70 -48.50 -38.19
C GLU A 17 25.59 -48.55 -37.13
N SER A 18 24.71 -49.55 -37.22
CA SER A 18 23.30 -49.42 -36.81
C SER A 18 22.88 -50.23 -35.58
N ASP A 19 21.75 -49.82 -35.02
CA ASP A 19 20.82 -50.59 -34.17
C ASP A 19 21.30 -51.16 -32.83
N LYS A 20 20.69 -50.64 -31.76
CA LYS A 20 19.59 -51.37 -31.08
C LYS A 20 18.75 -50.45 -30.19
N LYS A 21 17.43 -50.62 -30.27
CA LYS A 21 16.48 -50.15 -29.24
C LYS A 21 16.52 -51.12 -28.07
N GLU A 22 16.71 -50.63 -26.84
CA GLU A 22 16.14 -51.26 -25.65
C GLU A 22 15.95 -50.25 -24.51
N ASP A 23 14.99 -50.58 -23.66
CA ASP A 23 14.25 -49.82 -22.65
C ASP A 23 15.09 -49.02 -21.60
N PRO A 24 14.80 -47.71 -21.34
CA PRO A 24 15.42 -46.95 -20.27
C PRO A 24 14.77 -47.20 -18.90
N GLN A 25 14.91 -48.40 -18.36
CA GLN A 25 14.85 -48.62 -16.90
C GLN A 25 16.27 -48.55 -16.29
N ASN A 26 16.38 -47.90 -15.13
CA ASN A 26 17.54 -47.90 -14.24
C ASN A 26 18.89 -47.34 -14.76
N VAL A 27 19.03 -46.00 -14.79
CA VAL A 27 20.10 -45.34 -14.02
C VAL A 27 19.64 -43.95 -13.53
N LEU A 28 19.27 -43.84 -12.25
CA LEU A 28 19.60 -42.68 -11.39
C LEU A 28 19.13 -42.94 -9.95
N ASN A 29 19.96 -43.64 -9.17
CA ASN A 29 19.69 -43.91 -7.76
C ASN A 29 20.56 -42.96 -6.91
N LYS A 30 20.00 -41.81 -6.51
CA LYS A 30 20.60 -40.89 -5.50
C LYS A 30 19.52 -40.05 -4.80
N SER A 31 19.58 -40.06 -3.47
CA SER A 31 18.80 -39.23 -2.53
C SER A 31 17.28 -39.16 -2.73
N ALA A 32 16.57 -40.12 -2.14
CA ALA A 32 15.12 -40.04 -1.95
C ALA A 32 14.75 -38.87 -1.02
N ILE A 33 13.97 -37.93 -1.53
CA ILE A 33 13.23 -36.95 -0.72
C ILE A 33 11.95 -37.64 -0.24
N PRO A 34 11.64 -37.69 1.07
CA PRO A 34 10.43 -38.37 1.53
C PRO A 34 9.16 -37.72 1.00
N GLU A 35 8.25 -38.55 0.49
CA GLU A 35 6.96 -38.19 -0.10
C GLU A 35 5.91 -37.78 0.96
N LYS A 36 6.26 -36.79 1.79
CA LYS A 36 5.41 -36.22 2.87
C LYS A 36 5.25 -34.70 2.78
N ALA A 37 5.73 -34.06 1.71
CA ALA A 37 5.70 -32.61 1.50
C ALA A 37 4.82 -32.19 0.31
N LYS A 38 3.76 -32.96 -0.02
CA LYS A 38 2.75 -32.60 -1.04
C LYS A 38 1.33 -32.37 -0.53
N ASN A 39 1.05 -32.63 0.76
CA ASN A 39 -0.26 -32.37 1.35
C ASN A 39 -0.21 -31.13 2.24
N ALA A 40 -0.07 -29.97 1.61
CA ALA A 40 -0.44 -28.68 2.20
C ALA A 40 -1.75 -28.23 1.57
N VAL A 41 -2.78 -28.02 2.40
CA VAL A 41 -4.10 -27.47 2.02
C VAL A 41 -4.91 -28.32 1.03
N LEU A 42 -5.38 -29.47 1.51
CA LEU A 42 -6.71 -30.00 1.16
C LEU A 42 -7.40 -30.38 2.47
N VAL A 43 -8.42 -29.61 2.87
CA VAL A 43 -9.32 -29.99 3.96
C VAL A 43 -10.43 -30.82 3.33
N GLU A 44 -10.19 -32.13 3.21
CA GLU A 44 -11.31 -33.06 2.95
C GLU A 44 -12.22 -33.08 4.17
N SER A 45 -13.50 -32.79 3.93
CA SER A 45 -14.54 -32.79 4.94
C SER A 45 -14.82 -34.20 5.44
N ALA A 46 -14.31 -34.54 6.63
CA ALA A 46 -14.79 -35.72 7.35
C ALA A 46 -16.23 -35.45 7.86
N PRO A 47 -17.22 -36.30 7.54
CA PRO A 47 -18.58 -36.11 8.03
C PRO A 47 -18.62 -36.34 9.56
N LEU A 48 -19.08 -35.34 10.30
CA LEU A 48 -19.36 -35.48 11.72
C LEU A 48 -20.57 -36.41 11.93
N PRO A 49 -20.60 -37.25 12.99
CA PRO A 49 -21.80 -37.99 13.36
C PRO A 49 -22.91 -37.00 13.72
N LYS A 50 -24.15 -37.26 13.26
CA LYS A 50 -25.30 -36.46 13.66
C LYS A 50 -25.58 -36.64 15.16
N GLY A 51 -25.47 -35.56 15.94
CA GLY A 51 -25.74 -35.54 17.38
C GLY A 51 -24.90 -34.48 18.12
N THR A 52 -25.52 -33.75 19.05
CA THR A 52 -24.97 -32.56 19.68
C THR A 52 -23.71 -32.85 20.54
N PRO A 53 -22.57 -32.16 20.32
CA PRO A 53 -21.37 -32.35 21.13
C PRO A 53 -21.49 -31.65 22.49
N THR A 54 -21.80 -32.42 23.55
CA THR A 54 -21.79 -31.91 24.93
C THR A 54 -20.46 -31.28 25.34
N VAL A 55 -20.45 -30.43 26.38
CA VAL A 55 -19.27 -29.73 26.94
C VAL A 55 -18.02 -30.62 27.15
N LYS A 56 -18.21 -31.92 27.38
CA LYS A 56 -17.12 -32.91 27.42
C LYS A 56 -16.36 -33.06 26.09
N VAL A 57 -17.08 -33.07 24.96
CA VAL A 57 -16.48 -33.14 23.61
C VAL A 57 -15.70 -31.86 23.30
N PHE A 58 -16.25 -30.69 23.65
CA PHE A 58 -15.55 -29.41 23.46
C PHE A 58 -14.28 -29.31 24.33
N LYS A 59 -14.36 -29.70 25.62
CA LYS A 59 -13.15 -29.82 26.49
C LYS A 59 -12.16 -30.88 25.97
N ALA A 60 -12.61 -31.99 25.39
CA ALA A 60 -11.72 -33.00 24.79
C ALA A 60 -11.05 -32.49 23.50
N MET A 61 -11.76 -31.71 22.69
CA MET A 61 -11.24 -31.07 21.48
C MET A 61 -10.21 -29.99 21.83
N LEU A 62 -10.51 -29.09 22.78
CA LEU A 62 -9.56 -28.09 23.29
C LEU A 62 -8.32 -28.74 23.92
N ASN A 63 -8.47 -29.80 24.72
CA ASN A 63 -7.34 -30.54 25.26
C ASN A 63 -6.49 -31.21 24.16
N ASN A 64 -7.12 -31.73 23.09
CA ASN A 64 -6.38 -32.27 21.94
C ASN A 64 -5.66 -31.18 21.14
N ILE A 65 -6.25 -30.00 20.96
CA ILE A 65 -5.63 -28.85 20.31
C ILE A 65 -4.43 -28.37 21.14
N ALA A 66 -4.60 -28.15 22.45
CA ALA A 66 -3.52 -27.77 23.35
C ALA A 66 -2.38 -28.80 23.39
N LYS A 67 -2.71 -30.10 23.35
CA LYS A 67 -1.72 -31.19 23.30
C LYS A 67 -0.97 -31.25 21.98
N ARG A 68 -1.62 -30.97 20.84
CA ARG A 68 -0.96 -30.86 19.53
C ARG A 68 -0.07 -29.63 19.43
N ILE A 69 -0.52 -28.48 19.92
CA ILE A 69 0.28 -27.25 20.03
C ILE A 69 1.53 -27.49 20.90
N LYS A 70 1.38 -28.20 22.03
CA LYS A 70 2.52 -28.57 22.90
C LYS A 70 3.57 -29.41 22.18
N ILE A 71 3.14 -30.43 21.42
CA ILE A 71 4.04 -31.30 20.65
C ILE A 71 4.78 -30.48 19.59
N SER A 72 4.05 -29.69 18.78
CA SER A 72 4.65 -28.85 17.74
C SER A 72 5.63 -27.81 18.30
N LEU A 73 5.36 -27.23 19.48
CA LEU A 73 6.28 -26.30 20.14
C LEU A 73 7.54 -26.99 20.70
N ILE A 74 7.42 -28.20 21.24
CA ILE A 74 8.57 -29.00 21.69
C ILE A 74 9.47 -29.33 20.50
N GLU A 75 8.89 -29.82 19.38
CA GLU A 75 9.63 -30.08 18.15
C GLU A 75 10.29 -28.82 17.58
N LEU A 76 9.63 -27.65 17.65
CA LEU A 76 10.19 -26.39 17.14
C LEU A 76 11.39 -25.90 17.97
N VAL A 77 11.34 -26.05 19.30
CA VAL A 77 12.45 -25.71 20.20
C VAL A 77 13.62 -26.69 20.05
N GLU A 78 13.34 -27.99 19.93
CA GLU A 78 14.38 -29.02 19.78
C GLU A 78 15.09 -28.94 18.42
N ASN A 79 14.36 -28.69 17.33
CA ASN A 79 14.93 -28.59 15.99
C ASN A 79 15.68 -27.26 15.72
N ARG A 80 15.39 -26.17 16.44
CA ARG A 80 16.07 -24.86 16.23
C ARG A 80 17.17 -24.53 17.23
N MET A 81 17.24 -25.16 18.41
CA MET A 81 18.26 -24.85 19.42
C MET A 81 19.33 -25.94 19.53
N CYS A 82 20.47 -25.76 18.85
CA CYS A 82 21.61 -26.69 18.87
C CYS A 82 22.54 -26.53 20.09
N LEU A 83 21.98 -26.53 21.31
CA LEU A 83 22.74 -26.63 22.57
C LEU A 83 22.67 -28.08 23.10
N LYS A 84 23.81 -28.65 23.49
CA LYS A 84 23.96 -30.09 23.84
C LYS A 84 24.71 -30.35 25.17
N ASP A 85 25.09 -29.30 25.88
CA ASP A 85 25.64 -29.37 27.23
C ASP A 85 24.50 -29.34 28.27
N LYS A 86 24.77 -29.79 29.51
CA LYS A 86 23.74 -29.86 30.56
C LYS A 86 23.07 -28.50 30.84
N THR A 87 23.85 -27.41 30.80
CA THR A 87 23.35 -26.03 30.94
C THR A 87 22.41 -25.64 29.80
N GLY A 88 22.67 -26.11 28.58
CA GLY A 88 21.81 -25.92 27.42
C GLY A 88 20.48 -26.68 27.47
N GLU A 89 20.46 -27.88 28.04
CA GLU A 89 19.20 -28.64 28.26
C GLU A 89 18.34 -28.00 29.35
N GLU A 90 18.91 -27.61 30.50
CA GLU A 90 18.16 -26.86 31.52
C GLU A 90 17.57 -25.56 30.98
N PHE A 91 18.28 -24.87 30.09
CA PHE A 91 17.76 -23.66 29.45
C PHE A 91 16.60 -23.95 28.49
N LYS A 92 16.69 -25.01 27.66
CA LYS A 92 15.60 -25.46 26.79
C LYS A 92 14.34 -25.79 27.57
N ASP A 93 14.46 -26.50 28.70
CA ASP A 93 13.30 -26.87 29.51
C ASP A 93 12.67 -25.68 30.24
N ARG A 94 13.46 -24.67 30.65
CA ARG A 94 12.93 -23.39 31.13
C ARG A 94 12.14 -22.65 30.03
N VAL A 95 12.65 -22.62 28.80
CA VAL A 95 11.96 -21.99 27.65
C VAL A 95 10.67 -22.74 27.31
N LYS A 96 10.69 -24.07 27.19
CA LYS A 96 9.50 -24.91 26.96
C LYS A 96 8.43 -24.69 28.02
N ASN A 97 8.80 -24.66 29.31
CA ASN A 97 7.87 -24.44 30.40
C ASN A 97 7.30 -23.01 30.42
N LYS A 98 8.11 -21.99 30.14
CA LYS A 98 7.62 -20.61 30.08
C LYS A 98 6.64 -20.41 28.93
N LEU A 99 6.95 -20.91 27.73
CA LEU A 99 6.05 -20.81 26.58
C LEU A 99 4.74 -21.59 26.82
N TRP A 100 4.81 -22.74 27.48
CA TRP A 100 3.63 -23.51 27.87
C TRP A 100 2.75 -22.74 28.88
N LEU A 101 3.36 -22.06 29.86
CA LEU A 101 2.65 -21.19 30.81
C LEU A 101 2.02 -19.97 30.13
N GLU A 102 2.68 -19.36 29.15
CA GLU A 102 2.11 -18.24 28.37
C GLU A 102 0.94 -18.70 27.49
N VAL A 103 1.01 -19.89 26.87
CA VAL A 103 -0.12 -20.50 26.13
C VAL A 103 -1.27 -20.87 27.06
N CYS A 104 -1.00 -21.47 28.23
CA CYS A 104 -2.03 -21.72 29.25
C CYS A 104 -2.67 -20.41 29.74
N SER A 105 -1.87 -19.38 30.02
CA SER A 105 -2.36 -18.07 30.46
C SER A 105 -3.16 -17.34 29.38
N PHE A 106 -2.83 -17.51 28.09
CA PHE A 106 -3.63 -17.00 26.98
C PHE A 106 -4.97 -17.72 26.84
N LEU A 107 -4.99 -19.05 26.99
CA LEU A 107 -6.23 -19.82 27.00
C LEU A 107 -7.07 -19.48 28.24
N GLU A 108 -6.48 -19.40 29.43
CA GLU A 108 -7.17 -18.99 30.65
C GLU A 108 -7.67 -17.55 30.56
N SER A 109 -6.91 -16.59 30.05
CA SER A 109 -7.35 -15.18 29.97
C SER A 109 -8.52 -14.96 29.00
N ASN A 110 -8.61 -15.79 27.94
CA ASN A 110 -9.70 -15.71 26.97
C ASN A 110 -10.92 -16.58 27.34
N PHE A 111 -10.76 -17.63 28.17
CA PHE A 111 -11.86 -18.53 28.54
C PHE A 111 -12.30 -18.47 30.02
N MET A 112 -11.48 -17.96 30.96
CA MET A 112 -11.82 -17.82 32.39
C MET A 112 -12.53 -16.50 32.74
N LYS A 113 -12.94 -15.70 31.74
CA LYS A 113 -13.94 -14.63 31.96
C LYS A 113 -15.36 -15.17 32.22
N LEU A 114 -15.57 -16.47 32.07
CA LEU A 114 -16.84 -17.18 32.29
C LEU A 114 -17.02 -17.77 33.71
N ASP A 115 -16.05 -17.63 34.63
CA ASP A 115 -16.08 -18.39 35.89
C ASP A 115 -15.70 -17.55 37.13
N ARG A 116 -16.65 -16.73 37.62
CA ARG A 116 -16.63 -16.12 38.97
C ARG A 116 -18.02 -15.85 39.54
N LYS A 117 -18.70 -16.91 39.96
CA LYS A 117 -19.74 -17.03 41.01
C LYS A 117 -20.26 -18.47 40.95
N GLU A 118 -20.35 -19.28 42.01
CA GLU A 118 -20.33 -19.03 43.46
C GLU A 118 -19.64 -20.19 44.22
N GLN A 119 -19.20 -19.95 45.46
CA GLN A 119 -19.07 -21.02 46.44
C GLN A 119 -20.46 -21.36 46.99
N LEU A 120 -20.76 -22.64 47.20
CA LEU A 120 -21.76 -23.05 48.17
C LEU A 120 -21.37 -24.38 48.82
N GLU A 121 -21.38 -24.38 50.15
CA GLU A 121 -21.13 -25.57 50.96
C GLU A 121 -22.29 -26.57 50.85
N VAL A 122 -21.97 -27.86 50.93
CA VAL A 122 -22.95 -28.93 50.85
C VAL A 122 -23.70 -29.07 52.17
N SER A 123 -25.02 -28.88 52.15
CA SER A 123 -25.92 -29.50 53.13
C SER A 123 -26.47 -30.83 52.59
N THR A 124 -26.72 -31.78 53.48
CA THR A 124 -26.81 -33.20 53.13
C THR A 124 -28.21 -33.70 52.77
N THR A 125 -28.23 -34.85 52.07
CA THR A 125 -29.40 -35.73 51.81
C THR A 125 -30.55 -35.15 50.96
N HIS A 126 -30.55 -35.42 49.66
CA HIS A 126 -31.32 -36.50 49.02
C HIS A 126 -30.82 -36.65 47.56
N GLY A 127 -30.61 -37.88 47.08
CA GLY A 127 -29.92 -38.11 45.81
C GLY A 127 -30.81 -38.64 44.70
N THR A 128 -30.74 -38.02 43.51
CA THR A 128 -30.21 -38.64 42.28
C THR A 128 -30.03 -37.54 41.22
N VAL A 129 -28.98 -37.63 40.41
CA VAL A 129 -28.52 -36.57 39.48
C VAL A 129 -29.29 -36.58 38.16
N CYS A 130 -29.65 -35.39 37.66
CA CYS A 130 -29.77 -35.11 36.23
C CYS A 130 -29.22 -33.70 35.92
N LEU A 131 -28.53 -33.58 34.78
CA LEU A 131 -27.89 -32.37 34.28
C LEU A 131 -28.47 -32.05 32.90
N SER A 132 -28.95 -30.83 32.70
CA SER A 132 -29.30 -30.27 31.39
C SER A 132 -28.79 -28.83 31.29
N VAL A 133 -28.44 -28.43 30.07
CA VAL A 133 -27.79 -27.16 29.74
C VAL A 133 -28.85 -26.10 29.50
N VAL A 134 -28.53 -24.83 29.77
CA VAL A 134 -29.40 -23.67 29.52
C VAL A 134 -28.61 -22.63 28.73
N ASP A 135 -29.12 -22.25 27.56
CA ASP A 135 -28.66 -21.10 26.79
C ASP A 135 -29.44 -19.85 27.20
N LEU A 136 -28.80 -18.68 27.15
CA LEU A 136 -29.43 -17.39 27.48
C LEU A 136 -29.73 -16.59 26.22
N VAL A 137 -30.92 -15.99 26.23
CA VAL A 137 -31.58 -15.38 25.07
C VAL A 137 -31.09 -13.94 24.75
N ASP A 138 -30.55 -13.15 25.70
CA ASP A 138 -29.91 -11.82 25.41
C ASP A 138 -29.02 -11.22 26.55
N VAL A 139 -28.14 -10.23 26.26
CA VAL A 139 -27.36 -9.32 27.12
C VAL A 139 -27.43 -7.83 26.67
N CYS A 140 -27.86 -6.91 27.56
CA CYS A 140 -27.94 -5.45 27.29
C CYS A 140 -27.14 -4.53 28.23
N THR A 141 -26.88 -3.28 27.81
CA THR A 141 -26.12 -2.26 28.58
C THR A 141 -26.88 -0.92 28.85
N SER A 142 -28.14 -1.01 29.30
CA SER A 142 -29.03 0.06 29.85
C SER A 142 -29.83 0.93 28.85
N THR A 143 -31.05 1.43 29.12
CA THR A 143 -31.95 1.38 30.31
C THR A 143 -33.39 0.97 29.89
N LEU A 144 -34.13 0.30 30.78
CA LEU A 144 -35.55 -0.10 30.59
C LEU A 144 -36.57 0.93 31.10
N ALA A 145 -37.76 0.96 30.50
CA ALA A 145 -39.04 1.16 31.18
C ALA A 145 -40.18 0.48 30.39
N GLY A 146 -41.06 -0.25 31.10
CA GLY A 146 -42.16 -1.02 30.52
C GLY A 146 -41.83 -2.52 30.44
N VAL A 147 -42.34 -3.28 31.41
CA VAL A 147 -42.41 -4.76 31.38
C VAL A 147 -43.88 -5.14 31.56
N GLY A 148 -44.37 -6.02 30.70
CA GLY A 148 -45.64 -6.75 30.82
C GLY A 148 -45.36 -8.22 30.46
N VAL A 149 -45.98 -9.17 31.15
CA VAL A 149 -45.53 -10.57 31.23
C VAL A 149 -46.70 -11.53 31.01
N ASP A 150 -46.39 -12.70 30.43
CA ASP A 150 -47.18 -13.94 30.38
C ASP A 150 -48.49 -13.90 29.55
N THR A 151 -48.96 -15.01 28.96
CA THR A 151 -48.68 -16.45 29.28
C THR A 151 -48.60 -17.33 28.02
N ASP A 152 -48.17 -18.59 28.20
CA ASP A 152 -48.30 -19.73 27.28
C ASP A 152 -47.46 -19.72 25.99
N LEU A 153 -46.12 -19.75 26.16
CA LEU A 153 -45.21 -20.22 25.12
C LEU A 153 -45.35 -21.73 24.84
N SER A 154 -45.56 -22.08 23.58
CA SER A 154 -45.05 -23.34 23.02
C SER A 154 -44.45 -23.13 21.63
N VAL A 155 -43.11 -23.12 21.55
CA VAL A 155 -42.35 -23.28 20.30
C VAL A 155 -41.46 -24.49 20.49
N ALA A 156 -41.45 -25.39 19.51
CA ALA A 156 -40.68 -26.63 19.54
C ALA A 156 -39.40 -26.49 18.71
N ASP A 157 -38.32 -27.13 19.20
CA ASP A 157 -37.01 -27.37 18.57
C ASP A 157 -36.37 -26.25 17.71
N ASN A 158 -35.27 -25.71 18.25
CA ASN A 158 -34.30 -24.77 17.63
C ASN A 158 -34.85 -23.38 17.18
N ASP A 159 -34.91 -22.42 18.12
CA ASP A 159 -34.34 -21.04 18.03
C ASP A 159 -35.12 -19.98 18.85
N LEU A 160 -34.43 -18.94 19.35
CA LEU A 160 -34.91 -17.59 19.81
C LEU A 160 -33.80 -16.86 20.63
N VAL A 161 -33.63 -15.52 20.77
CA VAL A 161 -33.91 -14.28 19.98
C VAL A 161 -33.23 -13.08 20.68
N GLY A 162 -32.54 -12.20 19.94
CA GLY A 162 -32.15 -10.84 20.37
C GLY A 162 -30.67 -10.60 20.73
N VAL A 163 -30.12 -9.41 20.37
CA VAL A 163 -29.00 -8.74 21.10
C VAL A 163 -29.18 -7.21 21.26
N CYS A 164 -29.90 -6.80 22.32
CA CYS A 164 -30.25 -5.39 22.67
C CYS A 164 -29.14 -4.61 23.40
N THR A 165 -28.89 -3.33 23.06
CA THR A 165 -27.90 -2.50 23.82
C THR A 165 -28.35 -1.15 24.39
N SER A 166 -29.42 -0.48 23.90
CA SER A 166 -30.11 0.59 24.65
C SER A 166 -31.51 1.00 24.12
N THR A 167 -32.46 1.18 25.04
CA THR A 167 -33.54 2.21 25.15
C THR A 167 -34.34 2.67 23.89
N LEU A 168 -35.68 2.88 23.84
CA LEU A 168 -36.88 2.40 24.57
C LEU A 168 -38.20 3.03 24.00
N ALA A 169 -39.38 2.39 24.12
CA ALA A 169 -40.63 2.88 24.80
C ALA A 169 -41.98 2.36 24.23
N GLY A 170 -42.74 1.58 25.03
CA GLY A 170 -44.16 1.21 24.77
C GLY A 170 -44.43 -0.30 24.66
N VAL A 171 -45.59 -0.79 25.12
CA VAL A 171 -45.90 -2.24 25.29
C VAL A 171 -47.35 -2.59 24.90
N GLY A 172 -47.54 -3.75 24.25
CA GLY A 172 -48.76 -4.58 24.30
C GLY A 172 -49.43 -4.90 22.94
N VAL A 173 -50.19 -5.99 22.77
CA VAL A 173 -50.35 -7.27 23.52
C VAL A 173 -50.91 -8.35 22.55
N ASP A 174 -50.59 -9.61 22.81
CA ASP A 174 -51.45 -10.82 22.74
C ASP A 174 -51.61 -11.74 21.50
N THR A 175 -51.69 -13.04 21.85
CA THR A 175 -52.14 -14.27 21.15
C THR A 175 -51.45 -14.81 19.89
N ASP A 176 -51.09 -16.10 20.02
CA ASP A 176 -50.92 -17.16 19.01
C ASP A 176 -50.01 -16.95 17.78
N LEU A 177 -48.83 -17.59 17.79
CA LEU A 177 -48.34 -18.30 16.60
C LEU A 177 -47.30 -19.40 16.93
N SER A 178 -47.40 -20.53 16.22
CA SER A 178 -46.45 -21.65 16.28
C SER A 178 -45.52 -21.66 15.05
N VAL A 179 -44.25 -22.03 15.26
CA VAL A 179 -43.27 -22.30 14.20
C VAL A 179 -42.58 -23.63 14.51
N ALA A 180 -42.19 -24.38 13.48
CA ALA A 180 -41.61 -25.72 13.59
C ALA A 180 -40.38 -25.89 12.68
N ASP A 181 -39.37 -26.59 13.19
CA ASP A 181 -38.14 -27.08 12.54
C ASP A 181 -37.31 -26.05 11.73
N ASN A 182 -36.25 -25.54 12.37
CA ASN A 182 -35.16 -24.70 11.85
C ASN A 182 -35.60 -23.32 11.31
N ASP A 183 -35.50 -22.23 12.09
CA ASP A 183 -35.04 -20.92 11.59
C ASP A 183 -34.93 -19.76 12.63
N LEU A 184 -33.98 -18.83 12.39
CA LEU A 184 -33.42 -17.83 13.33
C LEU A 184 -34.12 -16.45 13.33
N VAL A 185 -34.64 -15.97 14.48
CA VAL A 185 -35.53 -14.78 14.56
C VAL A 185 -34.92 -13.48 15.21
N GLY A 186 -33.64 -13.14 14.97
CA GLY A 186 -33.15 -11.73 15.03
C GLY A 186 -32.23 -11.23 16.19
N VAL A 187 -31.67 -10.01 16.01
CA VAL A 187 -30.63 -9.31 16.84
C VAL A 187 -30.73 -7.77 16.66
N PHE A 188 -30.73 -6.92 17.72
CA PHE A 188 -31.12 -5.49 17.62
C PHE A 188 -30.34 -4.48 18.48
N THR A 189 -29.60 -3.49 17.96
CA THR A 189 -28.74 -2.64 18.83
C THR A 189 -29.26 -1.27 19.32
N SER A 190 -30.34 -0.67 18.78
CA SER A 190 -31.03 0.52 19.36
C SER A 190 -32.46 0.81 18.81
N THR A 191 -33.02 1.99 19.13
CA THR A 191 -34.45 2.29 19.44
C THR A 191 -35.53 1.99 18.38
N LEU A 192 -36.63 1.36 18.83
CA LEU A 192 -37.88 1.14 18.07
C LEU A 192 -38.97 2.18 18.46
N ALA A 193 -39.71 2.71 17.48
CA ALA A 193 -40.74 3.75 17.70
C ALA A 193 -42.14 3.31 17.18
N GLY A 194 -42.84 2.50 17.98
CA GLY A 194 -44.24 2.14 17.79
C GLY A 194 -44.49 1.00 16.78
N VAL A 195 -45.26 0.00 17.20
CA VAL A 195 -45.79 -1.08 16.35
C VAL A 195 -47.26 -1.28 16.68
N GLY A 196 -48.07 -1.62 15.68
CA GLY A 196 -49.44 -2.07 15.89
C GLY A 196 -49.98 -2.89 14.71
N VAL A 197 -50.93 -3.76 15.05
CA VAL A 197 -51.84 -4.54 14.18
C VAL A 197 -51.30 -5.85 13.57
N ASP A 198 -51.49 -6.93 14.34
CA ASP A 198 -52.47 -8.02 14.11
C ASP A 198 -52.39 -8.99 12.89
N THR A 199 -52.65 -10.27 13.19
CA THR A 199 -52.94 -11.45 12.34
C THR A 199 -51.85 -12.13 11.46
N ASP A 200 -51.63 -13.42 11.76
CA ASP A 200 -51.27 -14.58 10.91
C ASP A 200 -50.12 -14.51 9.87
N LEU A 201 -49.00 -15.23 10.11
CA LEU A 201 -48.19 -15.80 9.01
C LEU A 201 -47.29 -17.00 9.38
N SER A 202 -47.51 -18.15 8.75
CA SER A 202 -46.65 -19.35 8.84
C SER A 202 -45.63 -19.44 7.70
N VAL A 203 -44.42 -19.98 7.97
CA VAL A 203 -43.36 -20.22 6.97
C VAL A 203 -42.68 -21.59 7.23
N ALA A 204 -42.15 -22.23 6.19
CA ALA A 204 -41.47 -23.52 6.24
C ALA A 204 -40.32 -23.61 5.21
N ASP A 205 -39.35 -24.50 5.49
CA ASP A 205 -38.16 -24.87 4.68
C ASP A 205 -37.05 -23.80 4.47
N ASN A 206 -36.12 -23.73 5.42
CA ASN A 206 -34.75 -23.16 5.35
C ASN A 206 -34.58 -21.76 4.69
N ASP A 207 -34.77 -20.66 5.41
CA ASP A 207 -34.11 -19.39 5.07
C ASP A 207 -34.03 -18.37 6.24
N LEU A 208 -32.87 -17.68 6.30
CA LEU A 208 -32.47 -16.68 7.30
C LEU A 208 -33.55 -15.60 7.60
N VAL A 209 -34.16 -15.58 8.80
CA VAL A 209 -35.41 -14.81 9.04
C VAL A 209 -35.25 -13.34 9.41
N ASP A 210 -34.15 -12.88 10.00
CA ASP A 210 -33.92 -11.43 10.17
C ASP A 210 -32.45 -10.98 10.13
N VAL A 211 -32.23 -9.84 9.48
CA VAL A 211 -30.99 -9.07 9.44
C VAL A 211 -31.36 -7.61 9.66
N CYS A 212 -31.17 -7.14 10.89
CA CYS A 212 -31.46 -5.77 11.24
C CYS A 212 -30.39 -4.83 10.66
N THR A 213 -30.58 -4.45 9.40
CA THR A 213 -29.94 -3.29 8.80
C THR A 213 -30.35 -2.07 9.61
N SER A 214 -29.42 -1.54 10.41
CA SER A 214 -29.53 -0.16 10.90
C SER A 214 -29.88 0.73 9.72
N THR A 215 -30.89 1.59 9.87
CA THR A 215 -31.26 2.59 8.85
C THR A 215 -29.99 3.25 8.34
N LEU A 216 -29.82 3.38 7.02
CA LEU A 216 -28.67 4.05 6.38
C LEU A 216 -28.60 5.58 6.66
N ALA A 217 -29.32 6.05 7.68
CA ALA A 217 -29.18 7.36 8.28
C ALA A 217 -27.95 7.38 9.22
N ASP A 218 -26.78 7.62 8.61
CA ASP A 218 -25.58 8.32 9.15
C ASP A 218 -24.24 7.76 8.63
N ILE A 219 -24.25 6.68 7.83
CA ILE A 219 -23.13 6.38 6.93
C ILE A 219 -23.30 7.24 5.68
N GLY A 220 -22.40 8.21 5.48
CA GLY A 220 -22.61 9.34 4.59
C GLY A 220 -23.02 9.03 3.14
N ALA A 221 -24.30 9.31 2.86
CA ALA A 221 -24.99 9.30 1.57
C ALA A 221 -25.12 7.95 0.85
N ASP A 222 -26.36 7.61 0.50
CA ASP A 222 -26.68 6.64 -0.55
C ASP A 222 -26.08 7.12 -1.88
N ILE A 223 -24.89 6.63 -2.18
CA ILE A 223 -24.17 6.89 -3.42
C ILE A 223 -24.25 5.60 -4.25
N ASP A 224 -25.16 5.60 -5.23
CA ASP A 224 -25.33 4.48 -6.16
C ASP A 224 -24.00 4.09 -6.84
N ASN A 225 -23.73 2.79 -6.88
CA ASN A 225 -22.61 2.24 -7.64
C ASN A 225 -22.92 2.26 -9.14
N ILE A 226 -22.44 3.29 -9.85
CA ILE A 226 -22.77 3.56 -11.26
C ILE A 226 -21.50 3.61 -12.10
N GLY A 227 -21.44 2.72 -13.09
CA GLY A 227 -20.44 2.75 -14.17
C GLY A 227 -20.87 3.63 -15.35
N TYR A 228 -19.93 3.90 -16.26
CA TYR A 228 -20.22 4.67 -17.47
C TYR A 228 -21.13 3.93 -18.46
N ASP A 229 -22.27 4.54 -18.79
CA ASP A 229 -23.23 4.04 -19.77
C ASP A 229 -22.78 4.36 -21.21
N TRP A 230 -22.17 3.38 -21.86
CA TRP A 230 -21.66 3.48 -23.25
C TRP A 230 -22.75 3.74 -24.30
N ASN A 231 -24.03 3.56 -23.99
CA ASN A 231 -25.12 3.96 -24.90
C ASN A 231 -25.18 5.49 -25.10
N ARG A 232 -24.52 6.26 -24.22
CA ARG A 232 -24.36 7.72 -24.31
C ARG A 232 -23.19 8.15 -25.20
N GLY A 233 -22.56 7.20 -25.89
CA GLY A 233 -21.42 7.43 -26.79
C GLY A 233 -20.06 7.32 -26.10
N VAL A 234 -19.01 7.84 -26.74
CA VAL A 234 -17.64 7.80 -26.23
C VAL A 234 -17.23 9.18 -25.73
N ASN A 235 -17.24 9.38 -24.41
CA ASN A 235 -16.76 10.61 -23.78
C ASN A 235 -15.85 10.29 -22.59
N TYR A 236 -14.53 10.43 -22.78
CA TYR A 236 -13.53 10.10 -21.77
C TYR A 236 -13.59 10.98 -20.51
N SER A 237 -14.00 12.25 -20.61
CA SER A 237 -14.22 13.09 -19.41
C SER A 237 -15.34 12.50 -18.56
N LYS A 238 -16.47 12.15 -19.19
CA LYS A 238 -17.61 11.57 -18.48
C LYS A 238 -17.34 10.16 -17.96
N LEU A 239 -16.54 9.36 -18.66
CA LEU A 239 -16.03 8.08 -18.16
C LEU A 239 -15.21 8.27 -16.86
N LEU A 240 -14.22 9.16 -16.88
CA LEU A 240 -13.36 9.40 -15.71
C LEU A 240 -14.09 10.11 -14.55
N GLU A 241 -15.11 10.91 -14.85
CA GLU A 241 -16.03 11.45 -13.83
C GLU A 241 -16.83 10.33 -13.14
N THR A 242 -17.29 9.30 -13.86
CA THR A 242 -18.00 8.16 -13.23
C THR A 242 -17.13 7.29 -12.33
N PHE A 243 -15.80 7.30 -12.47
CA PHE A 243 -14.91 6.48 -11.64
C PHE A 243 -15.10 6.73 -10.14
N ARG A 244 -15.44 7.96 -9.74
CA ARG A 244 -15.79 8.34 -8.36
C ARG A 244 -16.90 7.47 -7.74
N TYR A 245 -17.73 6.86 -8.59
CA TYR A 245 -18.93 6.08 -8.26
C TYR A 245 -18.85 4.61 -8.72
N SER A 246 -17.73 4.16 -9.30
CA SER A 246 -17.59 2.82 -9.91
C SER A 246 -16.94 1.75 -8.99
N GLY A 247 -16.67 2.08 -7.73
CA GLY A 247 -16.10 1.17 -6.73
C GLY A 247 -14.57 0.96 -6.82
N PHE A 248 -14.05 0.22 -5.83
CA PHE A 248 -12.64 -0.20 -5.73
C PHE A 248 -11.62 0.93 -6.03
N GLN A 249 -10.60 0.66 -6.85
CA GLN A 249 -9.58 1.65 -7.20
C GLN A 249 -10.07 2.74 -8.15
N ALA A 250 -11.21 2.56 -8.82
CA ALA A 250 -11.83 3.63 -9.61
C ALA A 250 -12.34 4.74 -8.67
N THR A 251 -13.00 4.37 -7.56
CA THR A 251 -13.40 5.35 -6.53
C THR A 251 -12.17 6.08 -5.97
N ASN A 252 -11.06 5.39 -5.71
CA ASN A 252 -9.81 6.02 -5.28
C ASN A 252 -9.22 6.97 -6.34
N PHE A 253 -9.36 6.67 -7.64
CA PHE A 253 -8.98 7.60 -8.70
C PHE A 253 -9.85 8.87 -8.67
N GLY A 254 -11.18 8.74 -8.55
CA GLY A 254 -12.09 9.87 -8.43
C GLY A 254 -11.80 10.74 -7.20
N LEU A 255 -11.57 10.11 -6.05
CA LEU A 255 -11.18 10.80 -4.81
C LEU A 255 -9.82 11.52 -4.95
N ALA A 256 -8.84 10.94 -5.66
CA ALA A 256 -7.57 11.59 -5.92
C ALA A 256 -7.70 12.80 -6.86
N VAL A 257 -8.60 12.74 -7.85
CA VAL A 257 -8.96 13.88 -8.70
C VAL A 257 -9.56 15.01 -7.86
N GLU A 258 -10.46 14.70 -6.93
CA GLU A 258 -11.02 15.66 -5.98
C GLU A 258 -9.94 16.28 -5.07
N GLU A 259 -9.08 15.44 -4.48
CA GLU A 259 -8.04 15.88 -3.55
C GLU A 259 -7.00 16.82 -4.22
N ILE A 260 -6.57 16.50 -5.45
CA ILE A 260 -5.68 17.39 -6.22
C ILE A 260 -6.40 18.68 -6.63
N LYS A 261 -7.71 18.63 -6.94
CA LYS A 261 -8.50 19.85 -7.17
C LYS A 261 -8.56 20.74 -5.93
N LYS A 262 -8.63 20.19 -4.71
CA LYS A 262 -8.49 20.96 -3.46
C LYS A 262 -7.11 21.61 -3.34
N MET A 263 -6.02 20.90 -3.66
CA MET A 263 -4.66 21.46 -3.68
C MET A 263 -4.56 22.64 -4.66
N LEU A 264 -5.10 22.49 -5.88
CA LEU A 264 -5.08 23.51 -6.92
C LEU A 264 -5.94 24.73 -6.58
N GLU A 265 -7.14 24.54 -6.02
CA GLU A 265 -7.99 25.65 -5.60
C GLU A 265 -7.38 26.41 -4.41
N CYS A 266 -6.81 25.68 -3.44
CA CYS A 266 -6.05 26.29 -2.35
C CYS A 266 -4.84 27.08 -2.89
N ARG A 267 -4.10 26.52 -3.86
CA ARG A 267 -2.99 27.21 -4.54
C ARG A 267 -3.41 28.48 -5.29
N ARG A 268 -4.65 28.53 -5.80
CA ARG A 268 -5.20 29.66 -6.57
C ARG A 268 -5.47 30.90 -5.71
N VAL A 269 -5.66 30.73 -4.40
CA VAL A 269 -5.81 31.84 -3.45
C VAL A 269 -4.48 32.62 -3.37
N PRO A 270 -4.46 33.93 -3.67
CA PRO A 270 -3.26 34.75 -3.50
C PRO A 270 -2.77 34.74 -2.04
N LEU A 271 -1.46 34.88 -1.84
CA LEU A 271 -0.90 35.15 -0.53
C LEU A 271 -1.28 36.56 -0.09
N LEU A 272 -1.61 36.73 1.19
CA LEU A 272 -1.71 38.05 1.80
C LEU A 272 -0.29 38.65 1.99
N GLU A 273 -0.19 39.98 2.09
CA GLU A 273 1.09 40.68 2.12
C GLU A 273 1.92 40.35 3.37
N ASP A 274 1.28 40.08 4.50
CA ASP A 274 1.87 39.58 5.75
C ASP A 274 2.23 38.08 5.69
N GLU A 275 1.64 37.34 4.76
CA GLU A 275 2.01 35.96 4.43
C GLU A 275 3.13 35.88 3.38
N MET A 276 3.59 37.00 2.82
CA MET A 276 4.71 37.00 1.88
C MET A 276 6.04 36.93 2.62
N ASP A 277 6.85 35.92 2.28
CA ASP A 277 8.19 35.76 2.83
C ASP A 277 9.19 36.70 2.12
N ILE A 278 9.08 38.00 2.41
CA ILE A 278 9.82 39.08 1.75
C ILE A 278 11.30 39.15 2.17
N HIS A 279 11.66 38.52 3.28
CA HIS A 279 13.02 38.49 3.82
C HIS A 279 13.77 37.19 3.49
N GLU A 280 13.14 36.24 2.79
CA GLU A 280 13.80 35.02 2.34
C GLU A 280 14.63 35.26 1.08
N GLU A 281 15.95 35.12 1.22
CA GLU A 281 16.94 35.29 0.17
C GLU A 281 17.15 34.00 -0.65
N ASP A 282 16.88 32.81 -0.09
CA ASP A 282 17.00 31.55 -0.83
C ASP A 282 15.72 31.31 -1.67
N GLU A 283 15.83 31.63 -2.97
CA GLU A 283 14.73 31.51 -3.95
C GLU A 283 14.09 30.12 -4.00
N PHE A 284 14.78 29.05 -3.56
CA PHE A 284 14.23 27.70 -3.50
C PHE A 284 13.26 27.48 -2.33
N ILE A 285 13.36 28.27 -1.26
CA ILE A 285 12.53 28.10 -0.05
C ILE A 285 11.53 29.24 0.17
N ARG A 286 11.63 30.32 -0.61
CA ARG A 286 10.67 31.42 -0.63
C ARG A 286 9.26 30.97 -1.04
N ARG A 287 8.28 31.24 -0.17
CA ARG A 287 6.84 30.96 -0.39
C ARG A 287 6.31 31.69 -1.64
N ARG A 288 5.53 31.01 -2.49
CA ARG A 288 5.00 31.56 -3.76
C ARG A 288 3.48 31.49 -3.92
N SER A 289 2.81 30.68 -3.11
CA SER A 289 1.37 30.47 -3.14
C SER A 289 0.89 29.98 -1.77
N ASN A 290 -0.43 29.91 -1.59
CA ASN A 290 -1.04 29.44 -0.35
C ASN A 290 -0.87 27.92 -0.14
N CYS A 291 -0.76 27.13 -1.23
CA CYS A 291 -0.51 25.68 -1.17
C CYS A 291 0.81 25.27 -1.85
N THR A 292 1.76 24.84 -1.03
CA THR A 292 3.05 24.27 -1.46
C THR A 292 2.86 22.79 -1.82
N ILE A 293 3.01 22.44 -3.09
CA ILE A 293 2.83 21.07 -3.60
C ILE A 293 4.18 20.38 -3.74
N PHE A 294 4.36 19.30 -2.99
CA PHE A 294 5.50 18.40 -3.03
C PHE A 294 5.21 17.23 -3.97
N LEU A 295 5.98 17.13 -5.06
CA LEU A 295 5.91 16.03 -6.02
C LEU A 295 7.03 15.02 -5.75
N GLY A 296 6.66 13.76 -5.48
CA GLY A 296 7.59 12.65 -5.39
C GLY A 296 7.41 11.67 -6.54
N TYR A 297 8.50 11.22 -7.16
CA TYR A 297 8.47 10.07 -8.09
C TYR A 297 9.73 9.21 -8.00
N THR A 298 9.58 7.90 -8.21
CA THR A 298 10.70 6.94 -8.31
C THR A 298 11.38 7.01 -9.69
N SER A 299 12.65 6.60 -9.78
CA SER A 299 13.47 6.66 -10.99
C SER A 299 12.82 6.11 -12.26
N ASN A 300 12.20 4.93 -12.14
CA ASN A 300 11.55 4.24 -13.25
C ASN A 300 10.40 5.05 -13.91
N MET A 301 9.82 6.05 -13.22
CA MET A 301 8.84 6.97 -13.82
C MET A 301 9.47 7.88 -14.88
N VAL A 302 10.75 8.23 -14.72
CA VAL A 302 11.52 9.03 -15.68
C VAL A 302 12.08 8.15 -16.80
N SER A 303 12.43 6.89 -16.52
CA SER A 303 12.72 5.88 -17.56
C SER A 303 11.48 5.62 -18.44
N ALA A 304 10.28 5.59 -17.86
CA ALA A 304 9.01 5.51 -18.58
C ALA A 304 8.61 6.82 -19.29
N GLY A 305 7.48 6.79 -20.01
CA GLY A 305 6.87 7.98 -20.64
C GLY A 305 6.25 8.98 -19.64
N VAL A 306 6.12 8.61 -18.36
CA VAL A 306 5.62 9.49 -17.29
C VAL A 306 6.53 10.72 -17.08
N ARG A 307 7.80 10.64 -17.51
CA ARG A 307 8.71 11.79 -17.67
C ARG A 307 8.03 13.02 -18.26
N ASP A 308 7.31 12.87 -19.37
CA ASP A 308 6.76 14.01 -20.10
C ASP A 308 5.56 14.63 -19.38
N THR A 309 4.81 13.79 -18.65
CA THR A 309 3.76 14.21 -17.72
C THR A 309 4.34 15.01 -16.55
N ILE A 310 5.45 14.54 -15.95
CA ILE A 310 6.16 15.27 -14.89
C ILE A 310 6.71 16.59 -15.44
N ARG A 311 7.37 16.57 -16.60
CA ARG A 311 7.92 17.75 -17.26
C ARG A 311 6.86 18.83 -17.47
N PHE A 312 5.65 18.47 -17.90
CA PHE A 312 4.52 19.40 -18.04
C PHE A 312 4.18 20.13 -16.72
N LEU A 313 4.09 19.40 -15.60
CA LEU A 313 3.83 20.00 -14.28
C LEU A 313 4.91 21.01 -13.88
N VAL A 314 6.17 20.66 -14.11
CA VAL A 314 7.34 21.48 -13.73
C VAL A 314 7.49 22.69 -14.66
N GLN A 315 7.31 22.51 -15.97
CA GLN A 315 7.32 23.56 -16.99
C GLN A 315 6.30 24.66 -16.69
N HIS A 316 5.11 24.29 -16.21
CA HIS A 316 4.01 25.22 -15.93
C HIS A 316 3.89 25.62 -14.44
N ARG A 317 4.92 25.41 -13.61
CA ARG A 317 4.98 25.86 -12.20
C ARG A 317 3.84 25.35 -11.32
N MET A 318 3.34 24.15 -11.62
CA MET A 318 2.21 23.52 -10.93
C MET A 318 2.61 22.84 -9.62
N VAL A 319 3.90 22.62 -9.41
CA VAL A 319 4.50 22.04 -8.20
C VAL A 319 5.63 22.94 -7.72
N ASP A 320 5.93 22.91 -6.42
CA ASP A 320 6.88 23.83 -5.79
C ASP A 320 8.16 23.13 -5.31
N CYS A 321 8.12 21.82 -5.08
CA CYS A 321 9.25 21.05 -4.60
C CYS A 321 9.19 19.63 -5.19
N ILE A 322 10.35 19.08 -5.58
CA ILE A 322 10.46 17.72 -6.12
C ILE A 322 11.38 16.89 -5.23
N VAL A 323 11.05 15.61 -5.04
CA VAL A 323 11.98 14.61 -4.50
C VAL A 323 12.02 13.39 -5.43
N THR A 324 13.22 12.89 -5.74
CA THR A 324 13.42 11.67 -6.54
C THR A 324 14.75 10.97 -6.18
N THR A 325 15.01 9.79 -6.75
CA THR A 325 16.29 9.06 -6.62
C THR A 325 17.26 9.41 -7.75
N ALA A 326 18.54 9.05 -7.65
CA ALA A 326 19.55 9.40 -8.65
C ALA A 326 19.17 8.96 -10.08
N GLY A 327 18.66 7.74 -10.24
CA GLY A 327 18.10 7.24 -11.50
C GLY A 327 17.00 8.13 -12.11
N GLY A 328 16.21 8.82 -11.28
CA GLY A 328 15.21 9.78 -11.75
C GLY A 328 15.82 11.07 -12.29
N ILE A 329 17.04 11.40 -11.88
CA ILE A 329 17.79 12.57 -12.34
C ILE A 329 18.56 12.25 -13.62
N GLU A 330 19.38 11.21 -13.61
CA GLU A 330 20.23 10.86 -14.74
C GLU A 330 19.44 10.44 -16.00
N GLU A 331 18.36 9.65 -15.86
CA GLU A 331 17.57 9.20 -17.01
C GLU A 331 16.87 10.35 -17.76
N ASP A 332 16.54 11.47 -17.09
CA ASP A 332 16.00 12.68 -17.75
C ASP A 332 17.05 13.39 -18.62
N LEU A 333 18.27 13.45 -18.11
CA LEU A 333 19.42 14.09 -18.76
C LEU A 333 19.91 13.22 -19.93
N ILE A 334 20.07 11.92 -19.67
CA ILE A 334 20.44 10.91 -20.67
C ILE A 334 19.44 10.90 -21.84
N LYS A 335 18.13 10.99 -21.58
CA LYS A 335 17.10 11.09 -22.62
C LYS A 335 17.20 12.34 -23.51
N CYS A 336 17.95 13.36 -23.11
CA CYS A 336 18.27 14.51 -23.96
C CYS A 336 19.47 14.26 -24.88
N LEU A 337 20.26 13.21 -24.61
CA LEU A 337 21.45 12.80 -25.38
C LEU A 337 21.14 11.62 -26.31
N ALA A 338 20.43 10.60 -25.81
CA ALA A 338 20.07 9.39 -26.54
C ALA A 338 18.76 8.76 -26.03
N PRO A 339 17.96 8.11 -26.89
CA PRO A 339 16.64 7.60 -26.51
C PRO A 339 16.69 6.30 -25.68
N THR A 340 15.60 6.06 -24.97
CA THR A 340 15.22 4.76 -24.36
C THR A 340 14.25 4.03 -25.28
N TYR A 341 14.37 2.71 -25.39
CA TYR A 341 13.54 1.89 -26.29
C TYR A 341 12.57 0.98 -25.52
N ILE A 342 11.49 0.55 -26.19
CA ILE A 342 10.60 -0.51 -25.69
C ILE A 342 11.23 -1.88 -25.92
N GLY A 343 11.11 -2.76 -24.94
CA GLY A 343 11.48 -4.17 -24.97
C GLY A 343 10.46 -5.03 -24.22
N ASP A 344 10.91 -6.08 -23.55
CA ASP A 344 10.07 -7.02 -22.81
C ASP A 344 10.72 -7.44 -21.47
N PHE A 345 9.93 -7.67 -20.43
CA PHE A 345 10.40 -8.07 -19.10
C PHE A 345 11.20 -9.38 -19.10
N ASN A 346 10.92 -10.28 -20.05
CA ASN A 346 11.46 -11.65 -20.13
C ASN A 346 12.73 -11.75 -20.99
N LEU A 347 13.26 -10.63 -21.50
CA LEU A 347 14.51 -10.62 -22.25
C LEU A 347 15.69 -11.09 -21.37
N ASP A 348 16.38 -12.14 -21.86
CA ASP A 348 17.50 -12.79 -21.18
C ASP A 348 18.65 -11.82 -20.90
N GLY A 349 18.92 -11.60 -19.61
CA GLY A 349 19.95 -10.67 -19.14
C GLY A 349 21.36 -10.99 -19.65
N ARG A 350 21.68 -12.27 -19.95
CA ARG A 350 22.99 -12.64 -20.51
C ARG A 350 23.18 -12.08 -21.91
N LYS A 351 22.22 -12.36 -22.81
CA LYS A 351 22.21 -11.84 -24.19
C LYS A 351 22.15 -10.32 -24.26
N LEU A 352 21.44 -9.68 -23.32
CA LEU A 352 21.42 -8.22 -23.20
C LEU A 352 22.79 -7.68 -22.80
N ARG A 353 23.45 -8.29 -21.79
CA ARG A 353 24.78 -7.88 -21.34
C ARG A 353 25.87 -8.08 -22.41
N GLU A 354 25.83 -9.20 -23.14
CA GLU A 354 26.71 -9.48 -24.28
C GLU A 354 26.61 -8.42 -25.38
N ARG A 355 25.44 -7.79 -25.52
CA ARG A 355 25.16 -6.72 -26.51
C ARG A 355 25.32 -5.31 -25.94
N GLY A 356 25.71 -5.15 -24.67
CA GLY A 356 25.82 -3.85 -24.02
C GLY A 356 24.48 -3.13 -23.85
N ILE A 357 23.38 -3.86 -23.60
CA ILE A 357 22.04 -3.30 -23.39
C ILE A 357 21.60 -3.53 -21.95
N ASN A 358 21.14 -2.47 -21.27
CA ASN A 358 20.57 -2.53 -19.93
C ASN A 358 19.05 -2.57 -20.01
N ARG A 359 18.39 -3.25 -19.07
CA ARG A 359 16.93 -3.41 -19.04
C ARG A 359 16.32 -2.82 -17.78
N ILE A 360 15.33 -1.95 -17.97
CA ILE A 360 14.53 -1.32 -16.90
C ILE A 360 13.08 -1.79 -17.07
N GLY A 361 12.71 -2.88 -16.42
CA GLY A 361 11.40 -3.52 -16.64
C GLY A 361 11.26 -4.07 -18.05
N ASN A 362 10.36 -3.48 -18.86
CA ASN A 362 10.19 -3.68 -20.30
C ASN A 362 10.81 -2.56 -21.16
N LEU A 363 11.76 -1.79 -20.63
CA LEU A 363 12.50 -0.75 -21.35
C LEU A 363 13.96 -1.16 -21.55
N LEU A 364 14.59 -0.65 -22.60
CA LEU A 364 15.97 -0.93 -22.97
C LEU A 364 16.78 0.35 -23.13
N VAL A 365 17.94 0.42 -22.47
CA VAL A 365 18.89 1.54 -22.52
C VAL A 365 20.26 0.99 -22.98
N PRO A 366 20.73 1.32 -24.19
CA PRO A 366 22.07 0.97 -24.65
C PRO A 366 23.17 1.55 -23.73
N ASN A 367 24.28 0.84 -23.57
CA ASN A 367 25.45 1.33 -22.81
C ASN A 367 25.98 2.66 -23.36
N ASP A 368 25.93 2.84 -24.69
CA ASP A 368 26.38 4.06 -25.38
C ASP A 368 25.70 5.33 -24.83
N ASN A 369 24.46 5.23 -24.34
CA ASN A 369 23.76 6.33 -23.66
C ASN A 369 24.50 6.81 -22.40
N TYR A 370 25.09 5.88 -21.63
CA TYR A 370 25.86 6.21 -20.43
C TYR A 370 27.29 6.68 -20.76
N CYS A 371 27.86 6.25 -21.91
CA CYS A 371 29.11 6.83 -22.41
C CYS A 371 28.93 8.29 -22.84
N LEU A 372 27.86 8.61 -23.57
CA LEU A 372 27.48 9.99 -23.90
C LEU A 372 27.24 10.84 -22.64
N PHE A 373 26.73 10.23 -21.57
CA PHE A 373 26.55 10.87 -20.28
C PHE A 373 27.87 11.12 -19.55
N GLU A 374 28.84 10.19 -19.58
CA GLU A 374 30.20 10.42 -19.06
C GLU A 374 30.84 11.64 -19.76
N ASP A 375 30.86 11.64 -21.09
CA ASP A 375 31.44 12.72 -21.91
C ASP A 375 30.81 14.09 -21.61
N TRP A 376 29.48 14.12 -21.37
CA TRP A 376 28.75 15.34 -21.04
C TRP A 376 28.96 15.81 -19.59
N VAL A 377 28.96 14.90 -18.61
CA VAL A 377 28.95 15.27 -17.18
C VAL A 377 30.34 15.51 -16.61
N MET A 378 31.39 14.83 -17.11
CA MET A 378 32.76 14.96 -16.58
C MET A 378 33.27 16.42 -16.57
N PRO A 379 33.14 17.22 -17.65
CA PRO A 379 33.55 18.62 -17.63
C PRO A 379 32.72 19.49 -16.66
N ILE A 380 31.48 19.10 -16.35
CA ILE A 380 30.63 19.80 -15.38
C ILE A 380 31.13 19.52 -13.96
N LEU A 381 31.52 18.27 -13.65
CA LEU A 381 32.11 17.89 -12.37
C LEU A 381 33.44 18.62 -12.11
N ASP A 382 34.30 18.74 -13.13
CA ASP A 382 35.55 19.51 -13.06
C ASP A 382 35.28 20.99 -12.69
N ASN A 383 34.29 21.61 -13.34
CA ASN A 383 33.87 22.99 -13.06
C ASN A 383 33.28 23.13 -11.65
N MET A 384 32.42 22.20 -11.22
CA MET A 384 31.88 22.18 -9.86
C MET A 384 32.98 22.07 -8.80
N LEU A 385 33.99 21.22 -9.02
CA LEU A 385 35.13 21.09 -8.12
C LEU A 385 35.99 22.36 -8.08
N ALA A 386 36.21 23.00 -9.23
CA ALA A 386 36.91 24.27 -9.30
C ALA A 386 36.15 25.36 -8.52
N GLU A 387 34.84 25.46 -8.67
CA GLU A 387 33.98 26.38 -7.92
C GLU A 387 34.02 26.10 -6.40
N GLN A 388 33.97 24.83 -5.99
CA GLN A 388 34.11 24.46 -4.58
C GLN A 388 35.47 24.90 -4.01
N LYS A 389 36.57 24.64 -4.73
CA LYS A 389 37.94 24.95 -4.28
C LYS A 389 38.29 26.44 -4.32
N GLN A 390 37.77 27.19 -5.29
CA GLN A 390 38.14 28.59 -5.53
C GLN A 390 37.16 29.60 -4.92
N LYS A 391 35.85 29.29 -4.93
CA LYS A 391 34.77 30.19 -4.47
C LYS A 391 34.18 29.76 -3.12
N GLY A 392 34.57 28.61 -2.58
CA GLY A 392 33.98 28.03 -1.37
C GLY A 392 32.54 27.53 -1.57
N THR A 393 32.15 27.20 -2.81
CA THR A 393 30.78 26.76 -3.11
C THR A 393 30.48 25.41 -2.46
N PHE A 394 29.60 25.39 -1.46
CA PHE A 394 29.09 24.15 -0.88
C PHE A 394 28.06 23.51 -1.82
N TRP A 395 28.44 22.39 -2.45
CA TRP A 395 27.51 21.60 -3.24
C TRP A 395 26.60 20.75 -2.36
N THR A 396 25.36 20.61 -2.82
CA THR A 396 24.33 19.76 -2.25
C THR A 396 23.61 19.08 -3.43
N PRO A 397 22.90 17.96 -3.23
CA PRO A 397 22.15 17.33 -4.32
C PRO A 397 21.26 18.32 -5.11
N SER A 398 20.47 19.17 -4.43
CA SER A 398 19.60 20.14 -5.09
C SER A 398 20.36 21.21 -5.88
N ARG A 399 21.50 21.71 -5.37
CA ARG A 399 22.37 22.64 -6.11
C ARG A 399 23.00 21.98 -7.35
N MET A 400 23.39 20.71 -7.22
CA MET A 400 23.94 19.92 -8.34
C MET A 400 22.87 19.69 -9.42
N VAL A 401 21.67 19.25 -9.06
CA VAL A 401 20.58 19.05 -10.03
C VAL A 401 20.19 20.37 -10.72
N ALA A 402 20.12 21.47 -9.96
CA ALA A 402 19.86 22.79 -10.53
C ALA A 402 20.98 23.25 -11.49
N ARG A 403 22.24 22.87 -11.24
CA ARG A 403 23.37 23.09 -12.17
C ARG A 403 23.23 22.23 -13.43
N LEU A 404 23.03 20.92 -13.30
CA LEU A 404 22.85 19.99 -14.41
C LEU A 404 21.67 20.39 -15.31
N GLY A 405 20.56 20.86 -14.72
CA GLY A 405 19.41 21.41 -15.46
C GLY A 405 19.72 22.68 -16.26
N LYS A 406 20.69 23.51 -15.83
CA LYS A 406 21.16 24.66 -16.62
C LYS A 406 22.05 24.21 -17.78
N GLU A 407 22.97 23.27 -17.52
CA GLU A 407 23.94 22.78 -18.50
C GLU A 407 23.30 21.93 -19.62
N ILE A 408 22.23 21.17 -19.33
CA ILE A 408 21.57 20.35 -20.35
C ILE A 408 20.80 21.21 -21.36
N ASN A 409 20.34 22.40 -20.93
CA ASN A 409 19.73 23.45 -21.75
C ASN A 409 18.68 22.98 -22.78
N ASN A 410 17.95 21.90 -22.46
CA ASN A 410 17.02 21.24 -23.38
C ASN A 410 15.58 21.34 -22.84
N PRO A 411 14.60 21.89 -23.60
CA PRO A 411 13.21 22.05 -23.16
C PRO A 411 12.44 20.74 -22.97
N ASP A 412 13.01 19.59 -23.31
CA ASP A 412 12.43 18.28 -23.02
C ASP A 412 12.87 17.70 -21.67
N SER A 413 13.86 18.30 -21.00
CA SER A 413 14.30 17.94 -19.65
C SER A 413 13.36 18.47 -18.57
N ILE A 414 13.01 17.63 -17.60
CA ILE A 414 12.37 18.03 -16.34
C ILE A 414 13.25 19.05 -15.60
N TYR A 415 14.56 18.78 -15.52
CA TYR A 415 15.49 19.58 -14.70
C TYR A 415 15.88 20.91 -15.33
N TYR A 416 15.85 21.02 -16.66
CA TYR A 416 15.88 22.31 -17.33
C TYR A 416 14.73 23.21 -16.86
N TRP A 417 13.49 22.69 -16.86
CA TRP A 417 12.34 23.45 -16.38
C TRP A 417 12.37 23.70 -14.88
N ALA A 418 12.82 22.73 -14.07
CA ALA A 418 12.96 22.90 -12.62
C ALA A 418 13.93 24.07 -12.32
N SER A 419 15.08 24.10 -13.00
CA SER A 419 16.07 25.17 -12.84
C SER A 419 15.61 26.52 -13.40
N ARG A 420 14.93 26.54 -14.56
CA ARG A 420 14.29 27.74 -15.13
C ARG A 420 13.19 28.35 -14.24
N ASN A 421 12.49 27.51 -13.49
CA ASN A 421 11.37 27.90 -12.64
C ASN A 421 11.74 27.96 -11.14
N ASN A 422 13.02 27.83 -10.79
CA ASN A 422 13.52 27.80 -9.42
C ASN A 422 12.75 26.80 -8.53
N ILE A 423 12.46 25.60 -9.05
CA ILE A 423 11.85 24.49 -8.30
C ILE A 423 12.99 23.59 -7.80
N PRO A 424 13.23 23.47 -6.49
CA PRO A 424 14.27 22.60 -5.96
C PRO A 424 13.94 21.12 -6.17
N VAL A 425 14.99 20.33 -6.43
CA VAL A 425 14.91 18.87 -6.59
C VAL A 425 15.84 18.24 -5.56
N PHE A 426 15.27 17.50 -4.61
CA PHE A 426 16.05 16.83 -3.58
C PHE A 426 16.27 15.36 -3.93
N SER A 427 17.50 14.88 -3.72
CA SER A 427 17.84 13.47 -3.82
C SER A 427 18.92 13.15 -2.78
N PRO A 428 18.54 12.71 -1.56
CA PRO A 428 19.51 12.47 -0.48
C PRO A 428 20.46 11.30 -0.77
N ALA A 429 20.12 10.44 -1.73
CA ALA A 429 20.94 9.34 -2.23
C ALA A 429 21.33 9.56 -3.72
N LEU A 430 21.82 10.77 -4.05
CA LEU A 430 22.21 11.13 -5.43
C LEU A 430 23.39 10.28 -5.98
N THR A 431 24.09 9.55 -5.13
CA THR A 431 25.18 8.63 -5.50
C THR A 431 24.70 7.23 -5.93
N ASP A 432 23.40 6.93 -5.85
CA ASP A 432 22.83 5.60 -6.12
C ASP A 432 22.34 5.46 -7.58
N GLY A 433 23.28 5.58 -8.53
CA GLY A 433 23.02 5.58 -9.97
C GLY A 433 24.27 5.87 -10.81
N SER A 434 24.12 5.97 -12.12
CA SER A 434 25.19 6.30 -13.07
C SER A 434 25.87 7.64 -12.74
N LEU A 435 25.15 8.64 -12.24
CA LEU A 435 25.76 9.89 -11.77
C LEU A 435 26.73 9.64 -10.59
N GLY A 436 26.44 8.64 -9.75
CA GLY A 436 27.34 8.13 -8.72
C GLY A 436 28.62 7.53 -9.29
N ASP A 437 28.50 6.70 -10.33
CA ASP A 437 29.66 6.13 -11.04
C ASP A 437 30.55 7.25 -11.63
N MET A 438 29.94 8.27 -12.24
CA MET A 438 30.68 9.40 -12.79
C MET A 438 31.39 10.23 -11.71
N MET A 439 30.73 10.48 -10.57
CA MET A 439 31.38 11.10 -9.41
C MET A 439 32.51 10.24 -8.83
N TYR A 440 32.36 8.92 -8.82
CA TYR A 440 33.39 7.97 -8.40
C TYR A 440 34.60 8.03 -9.33
N PHE A 441 34.44 7.88 -10.64
CA PHE A 441 35.56 7.96 -11.60
C PHE A 441 36.23 9.34 -11.61
N HIS A 442 35.43 10.42 -11.56
CA HIS A 442 35.94 11.79 -11.42
C HIS A 442 36.79 11.94 -10.16
N SER A 443 36.40 11.36 -9.02
CA SER A 443 37.14 11.50 -7.76
C SER A 443 38.59 10.96 -7.79
N TYR A 444 38.88 9.96 -8.63
CA TYR A 444 40.25 9.46 -8.83
C TYR A 444 41.10 10.34 -9.74
N ARG A 445 40.48 11.02 -10.72
CA ARG A 445 41.17 11.99 -11.60
C ARG A 445 41.38 13.32 -10.89
N ASN A 446 40.32 13.82 -10.24
CA ASN A 446 40.19 15.14 -9.65
C ASN A 446 39.54 15.04 -8.25
N PRO A 447 40.33 14.70 -7.20
CA PRO A 447 39.78 14.45 -5.87
C PRO A 447 39.24 15.70 -5.17
N GLY A 448 38.22 15.49 -4.34
CA GLY A 448 37.75 16.44 -3.33
C GLY A 448 36.36 17.05 -3.54
N LEU A 449 35.57 16.61 -4.52
CA LEU A 449 34.17 17.06 -4.65
C LEU A 449 33.35 16.52 -3.46
N VAL A 450 32.55 17.38 -2.82
CA VAL A 450 31.73 17.01 -1.65
C VAL A 450 30.29 17.46 -1.87
N LEU A 451 29.34 16.55 -1.68
CA LEU A 451 27.91 16.85 -1.63
C LEU A 451 27.41 16.78 -0.19
N ASP A 452 26.97 17.92 0.36
CA ASP A 452 26.36 17.98 1.68
C ASP A 452 24.84 17.73 1.61
N ILE A 453 24.39 16.67 2.27
CA ILE A 453 22.97 16.33 2.43
C ILE A 453 22.30 17.08 3.59
N ILE A 454 23.06 17.64 4.54
CA ILE A 454 22.54 18.33 5.73
C ILE A 454 21.93 19.69 5.34
N GLN A 455 22.60 20.46 4.48
CA GLN A 455 22.02 21.67 3.89
C GLN A 455 20.72 21.39 3.10
N ASP A 456 20.64 20.26 2.40
CA ASP A 456 19.46 19.90 1.61
C ASP A 456 18.26 19.50 2.47
N ILE A 457 18.44 18.65 3.50
CA ILE A 457 17.34 18.32 4.42
C ILE A 457 16.88 19.55 5.22
N ARG A 458 17.79 20.48 5.54
CA ARG A 458 17.42 21.79 6.12
C ARG A 458 16.50 22.56 5.18
N ARG A 459 16.86 22.73 3.91
CA ARG A 459 15.99 23.39 2.91
C ARG A 459 14.62 22.71 2.80
N LEU A 460 14.59 21.40 2.58
CA LEU A 460 13.35 20.65 2.40
C LEU A 460 12.41 20.78 3.61
N ASN A 461 12.95 20.64 4.83
CA ASN A 461 12.17 20.82 6.06
C ASN A 461 11.70 22.26 6.22
N THR A 462 12.54 23.25 5.90
CA THR A 462 12.16 24.68 5.97
C THR A 462 11.05 25.02 4.95
N ILE A 463 11.05 24.46 3.73
CA ILE A 463 9.94 24.61 2.77
C ILE A 463 8.63 24.12 3.39
N ALA A 464 8.64 22.96 4.06
CA ALA A 464 7.44 22.42 4.71
C ALA A 464 6.98 23.27 5.91
N VAL A 465 7.91 23.64 6.82
CA VAL A 465 7.61 24.50 7.98
C VAL A 465 7.05 25.86 7.54
N LYS A 466 7.54 26.41 6.43
CA LYS A 466 7.07 27.68 5.86
C LYS A 466 5.79 27.55 5.02
N ALA A 467 5.26 26.35 4.75
CA ALA A 467 4.05 26.20 3.94
C ALA A 467 2.76 26.46 4.75
N LEU A 468 1.93 27.43 4.33
CA LEU A 468 0.61 27.69 4.92
C LEU A 468 -0.29 26.47 4.81
N LYS A 469 -0.41 25.94 3.60
CA LYS A 469 -0.96 24.62 3.28
C LYS A 469 0.06 23.82 2.50
N SER A 470 0.09 22.51 2.72
CA SER A 470 0.92 21.60 1.91
C SER A 470 0.12 20.44 1.32
N GLY A 471 0.43 20.13 0.07
CA GLY A 471 -0.08 18.96 -0.65
C GLY A 471 1.05 18.01 -1.00
N MET A 472 0.86 16.71 -0.75
CA MET A 472 1.78 15.66 -1.18
C MET A 472 1.19 14.89 -2.36
N LEU A 473 1.92 14.80 -3.47
CA LEU A 473 1.59 13.96 -4.61
C LEU A 473 2.76 13.00 -4.86
N ILE A 474 2.60 11.73 -4.49
CA ILE A 474 3.71 10.76 -4.44
C ILE A 474 3.42 9.57 -5.35
N VAL A 475 4.29 9.40 -6.35
CA VAL A 475 4.23 8.37 -7.39
C VAL A 475 5.32 7.32 -7.12
N GLY A 476 4.95 6.22 -6.46
CA GLY A 476 5.87 5.19 -5.98
C GLY A 476 6.06 5.20 -4.46
N GLY A 477 7.25 4.85 -3.99
CA GLY A 477 7.55 4.62 -2.58
C GLY A 477 9.00 4.92 -2.21
N GLY A 478 9.55 4.15 -1.27
CA GLY A 478 10.96 4.22 -0.85
C GLY A 478 11.35 5.58 -0.26
N VAL A 479 12.63 5.95 -0.44
CA VAL A 479 13.22 7.19 0.07
C VAL A 479 12.38 8.41 -0.30
N VAL A 480 11.86 8.45 -1.53
CA VAL A 480 11.07 9.58 -2.06
C VAL A 480 9.82 9.82 -1.23
N LYS A 481 9.03 8.77 -0.98
CA LYS A 481 7.84 8.85 -0.12
C LYS A 481 8.23 9.32 1.28
N HIS A 482 9.15 8.60 1.92
CA HIS A 482 9.50 8.86 3.31
C HIS A 482 10.05 10.28 3.52
N HIS A 483 10.89 10.79 2.60
CA HIS A 483 11.53 12.09 2.74
C HIS A 483 10.53 13.25 2.62
N ILE A 484 9.56 13.18 1.70
CA ILE A 484 8.47 14.18 1.60
C ILE A 484 7.57 14.14 2.84
N CYS A 485 7.15 12.96 3.27
CA CYS A 485 6.30 12.81 4.45
C CYS A 485 7.02 13.28 5.73
N ASN A 486 8.31 13.00 5.87
CA ASN A 486 9.12 13.42 7.02
C ASN A 486 9.44 14.92 7.03
N ALA A 487 9.46 15.59 5.86
CA ALA A 487 9.49 17.05 5.82
C ALA A 487 8.16 17.63 6.34
N ASN A 488 7.03 17.06 5.93
CA ASN A 488 5.71 17.50 6.37
C ASN A 488 5.39 17.14 7.84
N LEU A 489 6.10 16.20 8.45
CA LEU A 489 6.09 16.00 9.91
C LEU A 489 6.49 17.29 10.67
N MET A 490 7.45 18.06 10.15
CA MET A 490 7.97 19.26 10.81
C MET A 490 6.94 20.40 10.93
N ARG A 491 5.82 20.31 10.21
CA ARG A 491 4.66 21.23 10.27
C ARG A 491 3.40 20.59 10.89
N ASN A 492 3.57 19.46 11.61
CA ASN A 492 2.47 18.63 12.13
C ASN A 492 1.55 18.02 11.06
N GLY A 493 2.11 17.71 9.89
CA GLY A 493 1.48 16.91 8.84
C GLY A 493 1.07 17.70 7.60
N ALA A 494 0.91 17.02 6.47
CA ALA A 494 0.36 17.61 5.25
C ALA A 494 -1.17 17.79 5.33
N ASP A 495 -1.69 18.86 4.70
CA ASP A 495 -3.13 19.14 4.64
C ASP A 495 -3.85 18.30 3.57
N PHE A 496 -3.15 17.96 2.47
CA PHE A 496 -3.67 17.14 1.37
C PHE A 496 -2.65 16.06 1.00
N SER A 497 -3.10 14.86 0.60
CA SER A 497 -2.18 13.77 0.22
C SER A 497 -2.77 12.78 -0.77
N VAL A 498 -2.05 12.52 -1.86
CA VAL A 498 -2.36 11.48 -2.85
C VAL A 498 -1.12 10.61 -3.08
N PHE A 499 -1.26 9.31 -2.82
CA PHE A 499 -0.25 8.28 -3.09
C PHE A 499 -0.69 7.40 -4.27
N ILE A 500 0.24 7.07 -5.16
CA ILE A 500 0.02 6.16 -6.29
C ILE A 500 1.16 5.15 -6.28
N ASN A 501 0.91 3.92 -5.81
CA ASN A 501 1.92 2.86 -5.85
C ASN A 501 1.31 1.46 -5.83
N THR A 502 2.13 0.47 -6.14
CA THR A 502 1.76 -0.96 -6.18
C THR A 502 2.12 -1.70 -4.89
N ALA A 503 2.57 -1.00 -3.84
CA ALA A 503 3.10 -1.63 -2.63
C ALA A 503 1.99 -1.90 -1.60
N CYS A 504 2.06 -3.07 -0.95
CA CYS A 504 1.06 -3.59 -0.02
C CYS A 504 1.56 -3.50 1.43
N GLU A 505 0.64 -3.36 2.40
CA GLU A 505 1.00 -3.12 3.81
C GLU A 505 1.54 -4.35 4.57
N PHE A 506 1.33 -5.57 4.06
CA PHE A 506 1.58 -6.81 4.81
C PHE A 506 3.07 -7.05 5.15
N ASP A 507 4.00 -6.41 4.46
CA ASP A 507 5.44 -6.54 4.68
C ASP A 507 6.01 -5.52 5.69
N GLY A 508 5.17 -4.60 6.19
CA GLY A 508 5.57 -3.55 7.13
C GLY A 508 6.48 -2.47 6.53
N SER A 509 6.56 -2.35 5.20
CA SER A 509 7.38 -1.33 4.54
C SER A 509 6.70 0.04 4.51
N ASP A 510 7.46 1.13 4.70
CA ASP A 510 6.93 2.50 4.50
C ASP A 510 6.40 2.68 3.07
N SER A 511 6.98 2.01 2.07
CA SER A 511 6.45 1.98 0.70
C SER A 511 5.01 1.46 0.63
N GLY A 512 4.74 0.35 1.34
CA GLY A 512 3.46 -0.35 1.37
C GLY A 512 2.41 0.26 2.30
N ALA A 513 2.84 1.01 3.31
CA ALA A 513 2.01 1.69 4.29
C ALA A 513 0.79 2.41 3.68
N ARG A 514 -0.34 2.33 4.39
CA ARG A 514 -1.54 3.15 4.10
C ARG A 514 -1.31 4.60 4.55
N PRO A 515 -2.00 5.60 3.96
CA PRO A 515 -1.88 6.98 4.41
C PRO A 515 -2.24 7.19 5.90
N ASP A 516 -3.16 6.37 6.42
CA ASP A 516 -3.54 6.37 7.84
C ASP A 516 -2.35 6.09 8.79
N GLU A 517 -1.41 5.22 8.39
CA GLU A 517 -0.18 5.03 9.17
C GLU A 517 0.62 6.34 9.25
N ALA A 518 0.69 7.12 8.16
CA ALA A 518 1.34 8.43 8.16
C ALA A 518 0.58 9.49 8.99
N VAL A 519 -0.73 9.32 9.23
CA VAL A 519 -1.49 10.13 10.21
C VAL A 519 -1.03 9.80 11.64
N SER A 520 -0.80 8.52 11.97
CA SER A 520 -0.33 8.12 13.31
C SER A 520 1.02 8.77 13.70
N TRP A 521 1.90 8.98 12.72
CA TRP A 521 3.18 9.68 12.89
C TRP A 521 3.06 11.21 12.94
N GLY A 522 1.91 11.79 12.56
CA GLY A 522 1.80 13.24 12.31
C GLY A 522 2.47 13.71 11.01
N LYS A 523 2.75 12.80 10.07
CA LYS A 523 3.25 13.12 8.70
C LYS A 523 2.10 13.59 7.79
N ILE A 524 0.86 13.21 8.10
CA ILE A 524 -0.40 13.70 7.52
C ILE A 524 -1.26 14.24 8.68
N ARG A 525 -2.03 15.31 8.45
CA ARG A 525 -2.94 15.88 9.47
C ARG A 525 -4.14 14.95 9.74
N LYS A 526 -4.69 15.03 10.96
CA LYS A 526 -5.87 14.23 11.36
C LYS A 526 -7.13 14.63 10.58
N GLU A 527 -7.20 15.87 10.14
CA GLU A 527 -8.33 16.46 9.42
C GLU A 527 -8.21 16.32 7.90
N ALA A 528 -7.13 15.71 7.40
CA ALA A 528 -6.91 15.50 5.97
C ALA A 528 -7.76 14.33 5.43
N THR A 529 -8.01 14.33 4.12
CA THR A 529 -8.70 13.24 3.41
C THR A 529 -7.75 12.51 2.45
N PRO A 530 -6.72 11.81 2.96
CA PRO A 530 -5.64 11.29 2.13
C PRO A 530 -6.08 10.07 1.31
N VAL A 531 -5.63 10.00 0.06
CA VAL A 531 -6.03 8.96 -0.90
C VAL A 531 -4.82 8.12 -1.31
N LYS A 532 -5.00 6.80 -1.46
CA LYS A 532 -4.02 5.89 -2.06
C LYS A 532 -4.65 5.11 -3.20
N ILE A 533 -4.10 5.25 -4.41
CA ILE A 533 -4.44 4.44 -5.57
C ILE A 533 -3.45 3.27 -5.63
N TYR A 534 -3.96 2.05 -5.53
CA TYR A 534 -3.19 0.82 -5.72
C TYR A 534 -3.14 0.46 -7.21
N ALA A 535 -2.25 1.11 -7.95
CA ALA A 535 -2.07 0.90 -9.38
C ALA A 535 -0.63 1.16 -9.84
N GLU A 536 -0.27 0.63 -11.01
CA GLU A 536 0.94 1.02 -11.72
C GLU A 536 0.73 2.43 -12.31
N ALA A 537 1.70 3.30 -12.09
CA ALA A 537 1.54 4.74 -12.27
C ALA A 537 1.52 5.19 -13.74
N THR A 538 2.12 4.44 -14.67
CA THR A 538 2.07 4.78 -16.11
C THR A 538 0.64 4.69 -16.67
N LEU A 539 -0.23 3.89 -16.05
CA LEU A 539 -1.65 3.79 -16.40
C LEU A 539 -2.48 4.98 -15.86
N VAL A 540 -2.28 5.34 -14.58
CA VAL A 540 -3.19 6.26 -13.87
C VAL A 540 -2.69 7.70 -13.78
N PHE A 541 -1.38 7.95 -13.70
CA PHE A 541 -0.85 9.30 -13.49
C PHE A 541 -1.08 10.24 -14.68
N PRO A 542 -0.92 9.82 -15.96
CA PRO A 542 -1.27 10.66 -17.10
C PRO A 542 -2.75 11.04 -17.13
N LEU A 543 -3.65 10.11 -16.79
CA LEU A 543 -5.09 10.36 -16.70
C LEU A 543 -5.42 11.34 -15.55
N LEU A 544 -4.79 11.15 -14.39
CA LEU A 544 -4.96 12.02 -13.23
C LEU A 544 -4.52 13.45 -13.52
N VAL A 545 -3.38 13.64 -14.18
CA VAL A 545 -2.89 14.95 -14.64
C VAL A 545 -3.80 15.55 -15.72
N GLY A 546 -4.34 14.73 -16.63
CA GLY A 546 -5.37 15.12 -17.59
C GLY A 546 -6.62 15.71 -16.92
N GLU A 547 -7.15 15.01 -15.92
CA GLU A 547 -8.38 15.38 -15.19
C GLU A 547 -8.22 16.50 -14.17
N THR A 548 -6.98 16.92 -13.87
CA THR A 548 -6.67 17.92 -12.85
C THR A 548 -5.84 19.08 -13.43
N PHE A 549 -4.52 18.96 -13.42
CA PHE A 549 -3.56 19.98 -13.78
C PHE A 549 -3.69 20.48 -15.23
N ALA A 550 -3.91 19.58 -16.20
CA ALA A 550 -4.06 19.94 -17.60
C ALA A 550 -5.38 20.71 -17.85
N LYS A 551 -6.51 20.19 -17.35
CA LYS A 551 -7.81 20.91 -17.38
C LYS A 551 -7.72 22.27 -16.69
N TYR A 552 -7.05 22.36 -15.53
CA TYR A 552 -6.81 23.62 -14.83
C TYR A 552 -6.04 24.63 -15.72
N TYR A 553 -4.90 24.22 -16.28
CA TYR A 553 -4.09 25.09 -17.14
C TYR A 553 -4.82 25.60 -18.39
N HIS A 554 -5.45 24.69 -19.14
CA HIS A 554 -6.11 25.05 -20.38
C HIS A 554 -7.38 25.88 -20.13
N SER A 555 -8.15 25.60 -19.07
CA SER A 555 -9.31 26.44 -18.71
C SER A 555 -8.91 27.82 -18.20
N SER A 556 -7.80 27.96 -17.46
CA SER A 556 -7.25 29.26 -17.06
C SER A 556 -6.77 30.08 -18.26
N LYS A 557 -6.14 29.44 -19.26
CA LYS A 557 -5.75 30.11 -20.51
C LYS A 557 -6.93 30.60 -21.32
N VAL A 558 -7.96 29.76 -21.54
CA VAL A 558 -9.15 30.17 -22.30
C VAL A 558 -9.85 31.36 -21.66
N LYS A 559 -9.89 31.45 -20.31
CA LYS A 559 -10.38 32.65 -19.62
C LYS A 559 -9.51 33.88 -19.86
N ALA A 560 -8.19 33.75 -19.70
CA ALA A 560 -7.27 34.85 -19.97
C ALA A 560 -7.28 35.33 -21.44
N GLU A 561 -7.66 34.45 -22.38
CA GLU A 561 -7.84 34.77 -23.81
C GLU A 561 -9.25 35.30 -24.13
N SER A 562 -10.26 35.10 -23.26
CA SER A 562 -11.60 35.68 -23.40
C SER A 562 -11.80 37.00 -22.66
N ASP A 563 -10.92 37.30 -21.70
CA ASP A 563 -10.93 38.52 -20.88
C ASP A 563 -10.06 39.65 -21.50
N VAL A 564 -9.55 39.44 -22.72
CA VAL A 564 -8.70 40.36 -23.54
C VAL A 564 -9.40 40.71 -24.85
#